data_AF-A0A6S7IKB1-F1
#
_entry.id   AF-A0A6S7IKB1-F1
#
_cell.length_a   1.000
_cell.length_b   1.000
_cell.length_c   1.000
_cell.angle_alpha   90.00
_cell.angle_beta   90.00
_cell.angle_gamma   90.00
#
_symmetry.space_group_name_H-M   'P 1'
#
loop_
_entity.id
_entity.type
_entity.pdbx_description
1 polymer ?
#
loop_
_entity_poly.entity_id
_entity_poly.type
_entity_poly.pdbx_seq_one_letter_code
_entity_poly.pdbx_strand_id
1 'polypeptide(L)'
;MSGEDLLTKFDDLVKRFRSEFNDIIEGERAKMKAELDAYNAEKQKMKAVEVNDNDIIELNVGGHKLTTKRSTLCQVEGSLLASMFSGRWEDSLERDKDGAIFFDFNPQYFLVILEYLRAKKIATPEHPAPLPKVAEDQAESFNNLLGYLDLSDEIVPAEKVPSEKFNQHSSNVVTLQEGGTVPVHGPNDDHSYVLGENVYQQGIVRLKMKVESFQDNDWMFVGMAKADVVPPNNNSHSWPGSYGWTLGQYGQVWKDGSRTNDDALINLTKQGDTVELVLDCDAAKLSLHLSTGQQFHIEIPKSQTWRLHVNLHGVNDRLRIMNE
;
A
#
# COMPACT_ATOMS: atom_id res chain seq x y z
N MET A 1 34.63 -80.34 -27.65
CA MET A 1 35.40 -79.07 -27.72
C MET A 1 36.63 -79.25 -26.84
N SER A 2 37.83 -78.95 -27.36
CA SER A 2 39.06 -79.00 -26.55
C SER A 2 39.12 -77.78 -25.61
N GLY A 3 39.95 -77.85 -24.56
CA GLY A 3 40.12 -76.75 -23.61
C GLY A 3 40.61 -75.44 -24.27
N GLU A 4 41.43 -75.54 -25.32
CA GLU A 4 41.85 -74.38 -26.12
C GLU A 4 40.68 -73.72 -26.86
N ASP A 5 39.75 -74.51 -27.42
CA ASP A 5 38.60 -74.00 -28.16
C ASP A 5 37.59 -73.25 -27.25
N LEU A 6 37.57 -73.58 -25.96
CA LEU A 6 36.80 -72.86 -24.93
C LEU A 6 37.47 -71.53 -24.55
N LEU A 7 38.80 -71.52 -24.40
CA LEU A 7 39.58 -70.31 -24.08
C LEU A 7 39.47 -69.27 -25.19
N THR A 8 39.58 -69.69 -26.46
CA THR A 8 39.47 -68.77 -27.61
C THR A 8 38.06 -68.14 -27.69
N LYS A 9 37.00 -68.93 -27.47
CA LYS A 9 35.63 -68.42 -27.44
C LYS A 9 35.37 -67.46 -26.27
N PHE A 10 36.01 -67.70 -25.12
CA PHE A 10 35.93 -66.80 -23.97
C PHE A 10 36.66 -65.47 -24.25
N ASP A 11 37.85 -65.50 -24.85
CA ASP A 11 38.59 -64.28 -25.21
C ASP A 11 37.87 -63.44 -26.27
N ASP A 12 37.28 -64.09 -27.28
CA ASP A 12 36.46 -63.40 -28.29
C ASP A 12 35.21 -62.78 -27.66
N LEU A 13 34.57 -63.47 -26.72
CA LEU A 13 33.44 -62.93 -25.97
C LEU A 13 33.84 -61.70 -25.15
N VAL A 14 34.96 -61.75 -24.43
CA VAL A 14 35.48 -60.63 -23.63
C VAL A 14 35.87 -59.44 -24.52
N LYS A 15 36.48 -59.68 -25.68
CA LYS A 15 36.78 -58.62 -26.66
C LYS A 15 35.51 -57.95 -27.18
N ARG A 16 34.49 -58.74 -27.51
CA ARG A 16 33.21 -58.25 -28.02
C ARG A 16 32.49 -57.40 -26.96
N PHE A 17 32.42 -57.89 -25.73
CA PHE A 17 31.87 -57.13 -24.60
C PHE A 17 32.64 -55.83 -24.35
N ARG A 18 33.97 -55.83 -24.42
CA ARG A 18 34.76 -54.59 -24.28
C ARG A 18 34.48 -53.59 -25.40
N SER A 19 34.34 -54.07 -26.63
CA SER A 19 34.01 -53.21 -27.77
C SER A 19 32.63 -52.58 -27.60
N GLU A 20 31.61 -53.40 -27.34
CA GLU A 20 30.23 -52.94 -27.14
C GLU A 20 30.12 -51.97 -25.95
N PHE A 21 30.84 -52.24 -24.86
CA PHE A 21 30.86 -51.35 -23.70
C PHE A 21 31.54 -50.00 -24.01
N ASN A 22 32.62 -49.99 -24.78
CA ASN A 22 33.27 -48.74 -25.20
C ASN A 22 32.37 -47.93 -26.12
N ASP A 23 31.69 -48.57 -27.08
CA ASP A 23 30.76 -47.89 -28.00
C ASP A 23 29.61 -47.21 -27.24
N ILE A 24 29.07 -47.87 -26.19
CA ILE A 24 28.04 -47.29 -25.32
C ILE A 24 28.58 -46.06 -24.57
N ILE A 25 29.75 -46.17 -23.95
CA ILE A 25 30.36 -45.07 -23.19
C ILE A 25 30.68 -43.88 -24.10
N GLU A 26 31.19 -44.12 -25.31
CA GLU A 26 31.45 -43.07 -26.29
C GLU A 26 30.15 -42.41 -26.76
N GLY A 27 29.10 -43.20 -27.00
CA GLY A 27 27.77 -42.70 -27.32
C GLY A 27 27.17 -41.82 -26.21
N GLU A 28 27.28 -42.22 -24.94
CA GLU A 28 26.82 -41.42 -23.80
C GLU A 28 27.64 -40.15 -23.61
N ARG A 29 28.98 -40.22 -23.75
CA ARG A 29 29.85 -39.04 -23.69
C ARG A 29 29.53 -38.04 -24.80
N ALA A 30 29.23 -38.52 -26.01
CA ALA A 30 28.84 -37.67 -27.13
C ALA A 30 27.50 -36.96 -26.87
N LYS A 31 26.50 -37.68 -26.31
CA LYS A 31 25.22 -37.07 -25.91
C LYS A 31 25.39 -36.02 -24.82
N MET A 32 26.12 -36.34 -23.75
CA MET A 32 26.37 -35.42 -22.64
C MET A 32 27.13 -34.16 -23.09
N LYS A 33 28.07 -34.32 -24.02
CA LYS A 33 28.78 -33.18 -24.63
C LYS A 33 27.84 -32.31 -25.46
N ALA A 34 26.98 -32.92 -26.29
CA ALA A 34 26.01 -32.17 -27.09
C ALA A 34 25.00 -31.40 -26.22
N GLU A 35 24.54 -32.00 -25.12
CA GLU A 35 23.69 -31.33 -24.13
C GLU A 35 24.41 -30.16 -23.43
N LEU A 36 25.68 -30.35 -23.03
CA LEU A 36 26.49 -29.30 -22.43
C LEU A 36 26.75 -28.14 -23.40
N ASP A 37 27.03 -28.45 -24.67
CA ASP A 37 27.25 -27.45 -25.71
C ASP A 37 25.95 -26.67 -26.00
N ALA A 38 24.79 -27.35 -26.04
CA ALA A 38 23.48 -26.71 -26.17
C ALA A 38 23.16 -25.80 -24.98
N TYR A 39 23.38 -26.29 -23.75
CA TYR A 39 23.20 -25.51 -22.53
C TYR A 39 24.11 -24.27 -22.49
N ASN A 40 25.38 -24.41 -22.90
CA ASN A 40 26.31 -23.29 -22.96
C ASN A 40 25.95 -22.29 -24.07
N ALA A 41 25.47 -22.75 -25.22
CA ALA A 41 25.00 -21.89 -26.30
C ALA A 41 23.74 -21.10 -25.88
N GLU A 42 22.79 -21.75 -25.20
CA GLU A 42 21.62 -21.10 -24.62
C GLU A 42 22.02 -20.08 -23.54
N LYS A 43 22.93 -20.46 -22.64
CA LYS A 43 23.50 -19.55 -21.63
C LYS A 43 24.25 -18.36 -22.24
N GLN A 44 24.91 -18.53 -23.38
CA GLN A 44 25.54 -17.43 -24.11
C GLN A 44 24.52 -16.51 -24.80
N LYS A 45 23.46 -17.07 -25.40
CA LYS A 45 22.34 -16.27 -25.93
C LYS A 45 21.68 -15.44 -24.82
N MET A 46 21.49 -16.04 -23.64
CA MET A 46 20.94 -15.35 -22.45
C MET A 46 21.87 -14.29 -21.87
N LYS A 47 23.19 -14.37 -22.11
CA LYS A 47 24.17 -13.34 -21.71
C LYS A 47 24.31 -12.20 -22.72
N ALA A 48 23.83 -12.38 -23.95
CA ALA A 48 24.08 -11.46 -25.06
C ALA A 48 23.08 -10.29 -25.16
N VAL A 49 22.04 -10.25 -24.32
CA VAL A 49 21.18 -9.07 -24.21
C VAL A 49 21.84 -8.10 -23.22
N GLU A 50 22.74 -7.26 -23.72
CA GLU A 50 23.19 -6.06 -22.98
C GLU A 50 22.00 -5.10 -22.87
N VAL A 51 21.15 -5.30 -21.87
CA VAL A 51 20.09 -4.35 -21.53
C VAL A 51 20.69 -3.14 -20.82
N ASN A 52 20.23 -1.95 -21.21
CA ASN A 52 20.65 -0.69 -20.58
C ASN A 52 19.50 -0.16 -19.70
N ASP A 53 19.83 0.24 -18.48
CA ASP A 53 18.88 0.86 -17.55
C ASP A 53 18.21 2.14 -18.10
N ASN A 54 18.81 2.77 -19.11
CA ASN A 54 18.28 3.93 -19.81
C ASN A 54 17.44 3.58 -21.04
N ASP A 55 17.25 2.30 -21.35
CA ASP A 55 16.36 1.87 -22.43
C ASP A 55 14.97 2.46 -22.23
N ILE A 56 14.42 3.04 -23.30
CA ILE A 56 13.04 3.51 -23.33
C ILE A 56 12.18 2.30 -23.72
N ILE A 57 11.24 1.97 -22.84
CA ILE A 57 10.31 0.87 -22.98
C ILE A 57 8.93 1.42 -23.30
N GLU A 58 8.36 0.94 -24.40
CA GLU A 58 6.97 1.20 -24.77
C GLU A 58 6.09 0.06 -24.26
N LEU A 59 5.05 0.43 -23.53
CA LEU A 59 4.07 -0.47 -22.95
C LEU A 59 2.69 -0.17 -23.53
N ASN A 60 1.87 -1.20 -23.68
CA ASN A 60 0.44 -1.10 -23.91
C ASN A 60 -0.27 -1.81 -22.77
N VAL A 61 -0.89 -1.04 -21.88
CA VAL A 61 -1.59 -1.58 -20.71
C VAL A 61 -3.09 -1.47 -20.94
N GLY A 62 -3.77 -2.59 -21.18
CA GLY A 62 -5.22 -2.62 -21.40
C GLY A 62 -5.69 -1.73 -22.56
N GLY A 63 -4.84 -1.47 -23.56
CA GLY A 63 -5.10 -0.55 -24.67
C GLY A 63 -4.50 0.85 -24.51
N HIS A 64 -3.93 1.18 -23.34
CA HIS A 64 -3.33 2.48 -23.06
C HIS A 64 -1.82 2.46 -23.26
N LYS A 65 -1.32 3.31 -24.17
CA LYS A 65 0.11 3.38 -24.51
C LYS A 65 0.85 4.21 -23.46
N LEU A 66 1.88 3.61 -22.86
CA LEU A 66 2.77 4.24 -21.90
C LEU A 66 4.21 4.13 -22.37
N THR A 67 5.03 5.10 -21.97
CA THR A 67 6.47 5.08 -22.23
C THR A 67 7.22 5.37 -20.94
N THR A 68 8.25 4.58 -20.64
CA THR A 68 9.06 4.75 -19.44
C THR A 68 10.47 4.22 -19.63
N LYS A 69 11.36 4.40 -18.65
CA LYS A 69 12.70 3.79 -18.65
C LYS A 69 12.66 2.40 -18.04
N ARG A 70 13.53 1.51 -18.52
CA ARG A 70 13.81 0.20 -17.90
C ARG A 70 14.11 0.32 -16.41
N SER A 71 15.03 1.22 -16.04
CA SER A 71 15.36 1.47 -14.63
C SER A 71 14.16 1.84 -13.75
N THR A 72 13.11 2.45 -14.32
CA THR A 72 11.88 2.72 -13.56
C THR A 72 11.10 1.44 -13.28
N LEU A 73 10.99 0.54 -14.27
CA LEU A 73 10.29 -0.75 -14.11
C LEU A 73 11.06 -1.71 -13.19
N CYS A 74 12.39 -1.57 -13.15
CA CYS A 74 13.28 -2.34 -12.28
C CYS A 74 13.57 -1.68 -10.92
N GLN A 75 12.84 -0.61 -10.56
CA GLN A 75 13.14 0.19 -9.36
C GLN A 75 13.01 -0.58 -8.04
N VAL A 76 12.19 -1.64 -8.00
CA VAL A 76 12.04 -2.53 -6.84
C VAL A 76 12.73 -3.84 -7.15
N GLU A 77 13.97 -3.98 -6.70
CA GLU A 77 14.77 -5.19 -6.88
C GLU A 77 14.06 -6.41 -6.27
N GLY A 78 14.08 -7.53 -6.98
CA GLY A 78 13.43 -8.78 -6.55
C GLY A 78 11.96 -8.90 -6.94
N SER A 79 11.27 -7.81 -7.29
CA SER A 79 9.88 -7.86 -7.73
C SER A 79 9.71 -8.61 -9.06
N LEU A 80 8.52 -9.15 -9.30
CA LEU A 80 8.16 -9.78 -10.56
C LEU A 80 8.28 -8.76 -11.71
N LEU A 81 7.84 -7.52 -11.48
CA LEU A 81 7.98 -6.45 -12.48
C LEU A 81 9.44 -6.22 -12.87
N ALA A 82 10.36 -6.12 -11.91
CA ALA A 82 11.78 -5.98 -12.20
C ALA A 82 12.33 -7.21 -12.95
N SER A 83 11.86 -8.41 -12.61
CA SER A 83 12.28 -9.65 -13.31
C SER A 83 11.81 -9.69 -14.77
N MET A 84 10.62 -9.17 -15.07
CA MET A 84 10.09 -9.07 -16.44
C MET A 84 10.96 -8.18 -17.32
N PHE A 85 11.59 -7.15 -16.74
CA PHE A 85 12.43 -6.16 -17.44
C PHE A 85 13.93 -6.27 -17.13
N SER A 86 14.36 -7.44 -16.65
CA SER A 86 15.76 -7.72 -16.30
C SER A 86 16.64 -8.07 -17.52
N GLY A 87 16.12 -7.96 -18.74
CA GLY A 87 16.73 -8.42 -19.98
C GLY A 87 16.63 -9.92 -20.24
N ARG A 88 16.17 -10.73 -19.28
CA ARG A 88 16.13 -12.19 -19.41
C ARG A 88 14.85 -12.69 -20.10
N TRP A 89 13.72 -12.07 -19.81
CA TRP A 89 12.40 -12.56 -20.21
C TRP A 89 11.66 -11.64 -21.19
N GLU A 90 12.24 -10.48 -21.52
CA GLU A 90 11.56 -9.43 -22.29
C GLU A 90 11.16 -9.84 -23.71
N ASP A 91 11.98 -10.67 -24.35
CA ASP A 91 11.68 -11.17 -25.69
C ASP A 91 10.51 -12.16 -25.69
N SER A 92 10.17 -12.72 -24.53
CA SER A 92 9.01 -13.60 -24.36
C SER A 92 7.73 -12.87 -24.00
N LEU A 93 7.79 -11.57 -23.71
CA LEU A 93 6.61 -10.78 -23.40
C LEU A 93 5.79 -10.53 -24.66
N GLU A 94 4.47 -10.60 -24.50
CA GLU A 94 3.54 -10.30 -25.59
C GLU A 94 3.71 -8.85 -26.05
N ARG A 95 3.52 -8.62 -27.34
CA ARG A 95 3.62 -7.29 -27.95
C ARG A 95 2.40 -7.03 -28.80
N ASP A 96 1.97 -5.78 -28.82
CA ASP A 96 0.92 -5.37 -29.74
C ASP A 96 1.45 -5.18 -31.17
N LYS A 97 0.54 -4.79 -32.08
CA LYS A 97 0.83 -4.57 -33.50
C LYS A 97 1.91 -3.51 -33.77
N ASP A 98 2.17 -2.60 -32.82
CA ASP A 98 3.15 -1.52 -32.96
C ASP A 98 4.47 -1.90 -32.27
N GLY A 99 4.58 -3.09 -31.67
CA GLY A 99 5.78 -3.60 -31.01
C GLY A 99 5.90 -3.25 -29.53
N ALA A 100 4.93 -2.53 -28.96
CA ALA A 100 4.91 -2.20 -27.53
C ALA A 100 4.55 -3.43 -26.70
N ILE A 101 5.20 -3.60 -25.54
CA ILE A 101 4.97 -4.74 -24.64
C ILE A 101 3.56 -4.64 -24.08
N PHE A 102 2.75 -5.68 -24.27
CA PHE A 102 1.35 -5.68 -23.91
C PHE A 102 1.14 -6.28 -22.52
N PHE A 103 0.40 -5.56 -21.68
CA PHE A 103 -0.11 -6.01 -20.40
C PHE A 103 -1.63 -5.90 -20.37
N ASP A 104 -2.30 -7.01 -20.06
CA ASP A 104 -3.75 -7.04 -19.89
C ASP A 104 -4.16 -6.63 -18.46
N PHE A 105 -3.76 -5.42 -18.06
CA PHE A 105 -4.11 -4.83 -16.76
C PHE A 105 -4.96 -3.59 -16.93
N ASN A 106 -5.64 -3.18 -15.85
CA ASN A 106 -6.29 -1.88 -15.81
C ASN A 106 -5.22 -0.77 -15.91
N PRO A 107 -5.27 0.09 -16.94
CA PRO A 107 -4.27 1.13 -17.14
C PRO A 107 -4.21 2.15 -16.02
N GLN A 108 -5.33 2.44 -15.34
CA GLN A 108 -5.37 3.39 -14.23
C GLN A 108 -4.51 2.91 -13.06
N TYR A 109 -4.59 1.62 -12.72
CA TYR A 109 -3.83 1.04 -11.63
C TYR A 109 -2.34 0.98 -11.96
N PHE A 110 -1.99 0.55 -13.18
CA PHE A 110 -0.59 0.50 -13.60
C PHE A 110 0.05 1.89 -13.70
N LEU A 111 -0.71 2.91 -14.11
CA LEU A 111 -0.26 4.30 -14.09
C LEU A 111 0.10 4.76 -12.68
N VAL A 112 -0.75 4.46 -11.69
CA VAL A 112 -0.48 4.80 -10.28
C VAL A 112 0.79 4.12 -9.78
N ILE A 113 1.02 2.84 -10.12
CA ILE A 113 2.26 2.12 -9.82
C ILE A 113 3.45 2.80 -10.49
N LEU A 114 3.33 3.14 -11.78
CA LEU A 114 4.41 3.73 -12.55
C LEU A 114 4.84 5.09 -12.01
N GLU A 115 3.90 5.94 -11.60
CA GLU A 115 4.18 7.22 -10.95
C GLU A 115 4.87 7.06 -9.60
N TYR A 116 4.45 6.07 -8.81
CA TYR A 116 5.15 5.74 -7.56
C TYR A 116 6.60 5.33 -7.82
N LEU A 117 6.86 4.44 -8.79
CA LEU A 117 8.23 4.01 -9.11
C LEU A 117 9.10 5.18 -9.60
N ARG A 118 8.52 6.14 -10.33
CA ARG A 118 9.20 7.39 -10.73
C ARG A 118 9.55 8.25 -9.52
N ALA A 119 8.64 8.40 -8.57
CA ALA A 119 8.88 9.13 -7.33
C ALA A 119 9.93 8.45 -6.45
N LYS A 120 9.87 7.11 -6.31
CA LYS A 120 10.84 6.31 -5.55
C LYS A 120 12.26 6.48 -6.07
N LYS A 121 12.44 6.60 -7.38
CA LYS A 121 13.75 6.81 -8.01
C LYS A 121 14.45 8.10 -7.58
N ILE A 122 13.68 9.13 -7.19
CA ILE A 122 14.21 10.43 -6.76
C ILE A 122 14.03 10.69 -5.25
N ALA A 123 13.47 9.73 -4.52
CA ALA A 123 13.22 9.85 -3.09
C ALA A 123 14.53 9.82 -2.28
N THR A 124 14.54 10.52 -1.15
CA THR A 124 15.63 10.46 -0.17
C THR A 124 15.07 10.01 1.19
N PRO A 125 15.92 9.60 2.15
CA PRO A 125 15.44 9.28 3.50
C PRO A 125 14.65 10.42 4.16
N GLU A 126 15.00 11.68 3.87
CA GLU A 126 14.30 12.87 4.37
C GLU A 126 13.02 13.20 3.60
N HIS A 127 12.92 12.74 2.34
CA HIS A 127 11.77 12.96 1.46
C HIS A 127 11.40 11.62 0.79
N PRO A 128 10.74 10.71 1.53
CA PRO A 128 10.32 9.44 0.97
C PRO A 128 9.30 9.63 -0.15
N ALA A 129 9.23 8.68 -1.07
CA ALA A 129 8.21 8.70 -2.11
C ALA A 129 6.82 8.64 -1.45
N PRO A 130 5.88 9.51 -1.85
CA PRO A 130 4.52 9.43 -1.33
C PRO A 130 3.89 8.11 -1.75
N LEU A 131 3.21 7.44 -0.81
CA LEU A 131 2.43 6.25 -1.12
C LEU A 131 1.32 6.62 -2.13
N PRO A 132 1.00 5.72 -3.07
CA PRO A 132 -0.03 6.03 -4.04
C PRO A 132 -1.40 6.15 -3.37
N LYS A 133 -2.16 7.17 -3.78
CA LYS A 133 -3.53 7.40 -3.34
C LYS A 133 -4.49 6.60 -4.21
N VAL A 134 -5.33 5.77 -3.59
CA VAL A 134 -6.31 4.95 -4.31
C VAL A 134 -7.68 5.08 -3.65
N ALA A 135 -8.71 5.21 -4.48
CA ALA A 135 -10.09 5.26 -4.01
C ALA A 135 -10.47 3.95 -3.30
N GLU A 136 -11.29 4.04 -2.26
CA GLU A 136 -11.60 2.91 -1.38
C GLU A 136 -12.25 1.74 -2.13
N ASP A 137 -13.15 2.02 -3.06
CA ASP A 137 -13.82 1.04 -3.94
C ASP A 137 -12.87 0.38 -4.95
N GLN A 138 -11.69 0.98 -5.19
CA GLN A 138 -10.66 0.45 -6.08
C GLN A 138 -9.52 -0.27 -5.34
N ALA A 139 -9.42 -0.12 -4.02
CA ALA A 139 -8.28 -0.57 -3.22
C ALA A 139 -8.03 -2.09 -3.33
N GLU A 140 -9.08 -2.92 -3.34
CA GLU A 140 -8.93 -4.38 -3.46
C GLU A 140 -8.32 -4.78 -4.81
N SER A 141 -8.87 -4.24 -5.90
CA SER A 141 -8.36 -4.54 -7.25
C SER A 141 -6.93 -4.03 -7.44
N PHE A 142 -6.61 -2.87 -6.88
CA PHE A 142 -5.26 -2.32 -6.88
C PHE A 142 -4.28 -3.21 -6.11
N ASN A 143 -4.65 -3.66 -4.90
CA ASN A 143 -3.82 -4.54 -4.08
C ASN A 143 -3.59 -5.90 -4.76
N ASN A 144 -4.57 -6.45 -5.47
CA ASN A 144 -4.38 -7.68 -6.24
C ASN A 144 -3.32 -7.52 -7.34
N LEU A 145 -3.30 -6.37 -8.03
CA LEU A 145 -2.26 -6.08 -9.02
C LEU A 145 -0.88 -5.92 -8.37
N LEU A 146 -0.79 -5.23 -7.23
CA LEU A 146 0.46 -5.13 -6.46
C LEU A 146 0.98 -6.50 -6.00
N GLY A 147 0.08 -7.38 -5.55
CA GLY A 147 0.40 -8.75 -5.18
C GLY A 147 0.95 -9.55 -6.36
N TYR A 148 0.30 -9.45 -7.52
CA TYR A 148 0.78 -10.11 -8.73
C TYR A 148 2.16 -9.61 -9.17
N LEU A 149 2.39 -8.29 -9.15
CA LEU A 149 3.67 -7.69 -9.55
C LEU A 149 4.77 -7.80 -8.50
N ASP A 150 4.48 -8.41 -7.35
CA ASP A 150 5.38 -8.54 -6.20
C ASP A 150 5.90 -7.18 -5.71
N LEU A 151 4.97 -6.23 -5.56
CA LEU A 151 5.20 -4.85 -5.11
C LEU A 151 4.50 -4.55 -3.78
N SER A 152 3.90 -5.56 -3.16
CA SER A 152 3.08 -5.37 -1.95
C SER A 152 3.90 -4.80 -0.80
N ASP A 153 5.05 -5.38 -0.48
CA ASP A 153 5.88 -4.92 0.64
C ASP A 153 6.41 -3.48 0.47
N GLU A 154 6.42 -2.97 -0.75
CA GLU A 154 6.93 -1.63 -1.08
C GLU A 154 5.81 -0.57 -1.12
N ILE A 155 4.63 -0.94 -1.62
CA ILE A 155 3.54 -0.01 -1.93
C ILE A 155 2.37 -0.15 -0.95
N VAL A 156 2.28 -1.27 -0.23
CA VAL A 156 1.20 -1.55 0.73
C VAL A 156 1.65 -1.15 2.16
N PRO A 157 0.78 -0.46 2.92
CA PRO A 157 -0.56 -0.05 2.51
C PRO A 157 -0.60 1.17 1.58
N ALA A 158 -1.41 1.09 0.52
CA ALA A 158 -1.78 2.25 -0.27
C ALA A 158 -2.54 3.27 0.59
N GLU A 159 -2.36 4.57 0.31
CA GLU A 159 -3.05 5.63 1.04
C GLU A 159 -4.49 5.72 0.55
N LYS A 160 -5.46 5.55 1.47
CA LYS A 160 -6.88 5.74 1.18
C LYS A 160 -7.28 7.17 1.49
N VAL A 161 -7.89 7.84 0.50
CA VAL A 161 -8.59 9.11 0.67
C VAL A 161 -10.08 8.84 0.53
N PRO A 162 -10.79 8.53 1.63
CA PRO A 162 -12.21 8.25 1.57
C PRO A 162 -13.00 9.54 1.29
N SER A 163 -14.10 9.42 0.55
CA SER A 163 -15.16 10.43 0.58
C SER A 163 -15.94 10.22 1.88
N GLU A 164 -15.59 10.99 2.91
CA GLU A 164 -16.14 10.84 4.26
C GLU A 164 -17.28 11.84 4.50
N LYS A 165 -18.23 11.45 5.34
CA LYS A 165 -19.27 12.33 5.89
C LYS A 165 -19.75 11.77 7.22
N PHE A 166 -20.36 12.60 8.04
CA PHE A 166 -21.02 12.15 9.26
C PHE A 166 -22.43 11.62 8.94
N ASN A 167 -22.85 10.57 9.64
CA ASN A 167 -24.21 10.01 9.51
C ASN A 167 -24.90 9.73 10.86
N GLN A 168 -24.16 9.74 11.96
CA GLN A 168 -24.69 9.53 13.31
C GLN A 168 -24.24 10.66 14.22
N HIS A 169 -25.14 11.13 15.08
CA HIS A 169 -24.85 12.22 16.00
C HIS A 169 -25.79 12.22 17.22
N SER A 170 -25.43 12.97 18.25
CA SER A 170 -26.32 13.32 19.35
C SER A 170 -27.60 13.99 18.82
N SER A 171 -28.75 13.36 19.05
CA SER A 171 -30.04 13.90 18.60
C SER A 171 -30.34 15.25 19.26
N ASN A 172 -30.89 16.19 18.51
CA ASN A 172 -31.33 17.53 18.94
C ASN A 172 -30.23 18.53 19.35
N VAL A 173 -28.95 18.14 19.39
CA VAL A 173 -27.84 19.05 19.71
C VAL A 173 -27.03 19.40 18.47
N VAL A 174 -26.78 18.43 17.59
CA VAL A 174 -25.99 18.65 16.37
C VAL A 174 -26.89 18.59 15.13
N THR A 175 -26.61 19.48 14.18
CA THR A 175 -27.17 19.42 12.84
C THR A 175 -26.09 19.11 11.82
N LEU A 176 -26.38 18.22 10.88
CA LEU A 176 -25.47 17.89 9.79
C LEU A 176 -25.84 18.71 8.55
N GLN A 177 -24.94 19.59 8.14
CA GLN A 177 -25.09 20.44 6.95
C GLN A 177 -24.28 19.87 5.78
N GLU A 178 -24.54 20.42 4.57
CA GLU A 178 -23.75 20.14 3.36
C GLU A 178 -23.55 18.65 3.07
N GLY A 179 -24.67 17.91 3.06
CA GLY A 179 -24.66 16.48 2.76
C GLY A 179 -24.00 15.61 3.85
N GLY A 180 -23.79 16.14 5.06
CA GLY A 180 -23.18 15.41 6.16
C GLY A 180 -21.71 15.76 6.41
N THR A 181 -21.11 16.65 5.63
CA THR A 181 -19.67 16.99 5.77
C THR A 181 -19.39 18.05 6.83
N VAL A 182 -20.43 18.75 7.30
CA VAL A 182 -20.29 19.87 8.24
C VAL A 182 -21.24 19.68 9.44
N PRO A 183 -20.78 19.09 10.55
CA PRO A 183 -21.50 19.08 11.80
C PRO A 183 -21.47 20.49 12.42
N VAL A 184 -22.64 20.94 12.85
CA VAL A 184 -22.83 22.25 13.50
C VAL A 184 -23.47 22.05 14.86
N HIS A 185 -22.79 22.54 15.89
CA HIS A 185 -23.28 22.49 17.25
C HIS A 185 -24.47 23.41 17.47
N GLY A 186 -25.33 23.03 18.41
CA GLY A 186 -26.55 23.73 18.74
C GLY A 186 -26.33 25.06 19.49
N PRO A 187 -27.42 25.72 19.88
CA PRO A 187 -27.38 27.06 20.50
C PRO A 187 -26.99 27.07 21.98
N ASN A 188 -26.79 25.91 22.61
CA ASN A 188 -26.42 25.79 24.02
C ASN A 188 -25.14 24.96 24.13
N ASP A 189 -24.23 25.35 25.01
CA ASP A 189 -23.02 24.57 25.29
C ASP A 189 -23.37 23.26 25.99
N ASP A 190 -22.98 22.16 25.38
CA ASP A 190 -23.03 20.80 25.94
C ASP A 190 -22.12 19.93 25.09
N HIS A 191 -21.57 18.86 25.66
CA HIS A 191 -20.88 17.88 24.83
C HIS A 191 -21.88 17.26 23.86
N SER A 192 -21.45 17.02 22.64
CA SER A 192 -22.25 16.26 21.68
C SER A 192 -21.35 15.60 20.67
N TYR A 193 -21.77 14.45 20.17
CA TYR A 193 -20.93 13.65 19.30
C TYR A 193 -21.45 13.63 17.88
N VAL A 194 -20.51 13.44 16.96
CA VAL A 194 -20.77 13.04 15.58
C VAL A 194 -19.80 11.93 15.19
N LEU A 195 -20.29 11.02 14.34
CA LEU A 195 -19.55 9.84 13.91
C LEU A 195 -19.62 9.73 12.39
N GLY A 196 -18.49 9.36 11.80
CA GLY A 196 -18.34 9.11 10.37
C GLY A 196 -19.21 7.96 9.89
N GLU A 197 -19.56 7.99 8.60
CA GLU A 197 -20.31 6.95 7.93
C GLU A 197 -19.44 5.73 7.65
N ASN A 198 -18.19 5.96 7.28
CA ASN A 198 -17.29 4.89 6.83
C ASN A 198 -16.70 4.12 8.01
N VAL A 199 -16.36 2.86 7.72
CA VAL A 199 -15.77 1.90 8.66
C VAL A 199 -14.42 1.45 8.11
N TYR A 200 -13.35 1.78 8.83
CA TYR A 200 -11.98 1.52 8.44
C TYR A 200 -11.40 0.34 9.21
N GLN A 201 -10.79 -0.61 8.52
CA GLN A 201 -10.21 -1.81 9.14
C GLN A 201 -8.76 -2.10 8.70
N GLN A 202 -8.34 -1.57 7.56
CA GLN A 202 -7.04 -1.87 6.95
C GLN A 202 -6.49 -0.66 6.19
N GLY A 203 -5.16 -0.59 6.12
CA GLY A 203 -4.42 0.46 5.43
C GLY A 203 -4.31 1.77 6.20
N ILE A 204 -3.77 2.78 5.51
CA ILE A 204 -3.61 4.14 6.03
C ILE A 204 -4.75 5.00 5.50
N VAL A 205 -5.48 5.64 6.42
CA VAL A 205 -6.59 6.54 6.13
C VAL A 205 -6.23 7.93 6.61
N ARG A 206 -6.34 8.93 5.72
CA ARG A 206 -6.14 10.35 6.07
C ARG A 206 -7.46 11.10 6.02
N LEU A 207 -7.83 11.71 7.14
CA LEU A 207 -9.06 12.50 7.29
C LEU A 207 -8.70 13.94 7.62
N LYS A 208 -8.83 14.80 6.62
CA LYS A 208 -8.51 16.23 6.73
C LYS A 208 -9.75 17.02 7.07
N MET A 209 -9.65 17.88 8.06
CA MET A 209 -10.77 18.65 8.58
C MET A 209 -10.37 20.11 8.82
N LYS A 210 -11.28 21.02 8.48
CA LYS A 210 -11.12 22.45 8.73
C LYS A 210 -11.98 22.87 9.91
N VAL A 211 -11.38 23.54 10.88
CA VAL A 211 -12.08 24.15 12.01
C VAL A 211 -12.70 25.46 11.53
N GLU A 212 -13.98 25.48 11.18
CA GLU A 212 -14.64 26.65 10.57
C GLU A 212 -15.12 27.67 11.59
N SER A 213 -15.62 27.17 12.72
CA SER A 213 -16.16 27.97 13.81
C SER A 213 -15.76 27.29 15.11
N PHE A 214 -15.13 28.05 15.98
CA PHE A 214 -14.58 27.56 17.24
C PHE A 214 -14.42 28.78 18.16
N GLN A 215 -15.36 28.96 19.08
CA GLN A 215 -15.36 30.13 19.97
C GLN A 215 -14.16 30.08 20.93
N ASP A 216 -13.77 31.23 21.51
CA ASP A 216 -12.59 31.49 22.33
C ASP A 216 -11.96 30.24 23.01
N ASN A 217 -11.12 29.53 22.24
CA ASN A 217 -10.43 28.30 22.63
C ASN A 217 -11.32 27.26 23.35
N ASP A 218 -12.55 27.05 22.88
CA ASP A 218 -13.48 26.05 23.40
C ASP A 218 -12.90 24.62 23.32
N TRP A 219 -13.66 23.63 23.80
CA TRP A 219 -13.27 22.24 23.78
C TRP A 219 -13.86 21.56 22.54
N MET A 220 -13.01 20.94 21.72
CA MET A 220 -13.47 20.02 20.67
C MET A 220 -12.60 18.78 20.68
N PHE A 221 -13.19 17.61 20.57
CA PHE A 221 -12.44 16.36 20.44
C PHE A 221 -12.45 15.90 19.00
N VAL A 222 -11.29 15.47 18.49
CA VAL A 222 -11.15 14.82 17.18
C VAL A 222 -10.37 13.53 17.35
N GLY A 223 -10.87 12.45 16.75
CA GLY A 223 -10.27 11.14 16.90
C GLY A 223 -11.00 10.05 16.15
N MET A 224 -10.75 8.81 16.57
CA MET A 224 -11.40 7.60 16.07
C MET A 224 -12.11 6.88 17.21
N ALA A 225 -13.26 6.30 16.90
CA ALA A 225 -13.96 5.37 17.77
C ALA A 225 -13.98 3.97 17.17
N LYS A 226 -14.03 2.94 18.00
CA LYS A 226 -14.38 1.59 17.53
C LYS A 226 -15.75 1.61 16.85
N ALA A 227 -15.86 1.00 15.67
CA ALA A 227 -17.04 1.15 14.82
C ALA A 227 -18.27 0.39 15.35
N ASP A 228 -18.07 -0.68 16.11
CA ASP A 228 -19.11 -1.45 16.78
C ASP A 228 -19.69 -0.76 18.03
N VAL A 229 -19.09 0.36 18.45
CA VAL A 229 -19.46 1.05 19.69
C VAL A 229 -20.25 2.32 19.40
N VAL A 230 -21.57 2.30 19.60
CA VAL A 230 -22.40 3.52 19.62
C VAL A 230 -22.32 4.17 21.00
N PRO A 231 -21.90 5.45 21.10
CA PRO A 231 -21.83 6.11 22.40
C PRO A 231 -23.19 6.19 23.08
N PRO A 232 -23.28 5.88 24.38
CA PRO A 232 -24.56 5.87 25.09
C PRO A 232 -25.03 7.27 25.49
N ASN A 233 -24.15 8.28 25.43
CA ASN A 233 -24.46 9.65 25.79
C ASN A 233 -23.50 10.64 25.11
N ASN A 234 -23.75 11.92 25.38
CA ASN A 234 -23.04 13.07 24.84
C ASN A 234 -21.55 13.16 25.20
N ASN A 235 -21.10 12.53 26.29
CA ASN A 235 -19.70 12.48 26.72
C ASN A 235 -18.93 11.34 26.03
N SER A 236 -19.21 11.10 24.74
CA SER A 236 -18.69 9.94 23.99
C SER A 236 -17.17 9.88 23.90
N HIS A 237 -16.49 11.03 23.98
CA HIS A 237 -15.03 11.11 24.08
C HIS A 237 -14.46 10.32 25.27
N SER A 238 -15.22 10.17 26.36
CA SER A 238 -14.84 9.42 27.57
C SER A 238 -15.23 7.94 27.54
N TRP A 239 -15.82 7.47 26.44
CA TRP A 239 -16.34 6.11 26.35
C TRP A 239 -15.25 5.11 25.95
N PRO A 240 -15.23 3.87 26.50
CA PRO A 240 -14.33 2.82 26.05
C PRO A 240 -14.43 2.62 24.53
N GLY A 241 -13.29 2.58 23.85
CA GLY A 241 -13.22 2.59 22.40
C GLY A 241 -12.99 3.95 21.74
N SER A 242 -12.97 5.07 22.49
CA SER A 242 -12.65 6.42 21.98
C SER A 242 -11.16 6.76 22.10
N TYR A 243 -10.55 7.21 21.01
CA TYR A 243 -9.12 7.53 20.92
C TYR A 243 -8.91 8.83 20.14
N GLY A 244 -8.16 9.78 20.69
CA GLY A 244 -7.91 11.03 19.98
C GLY A 244 -7.39 12.14 20.87
N TRP A 245 -7.64 13.38 20.46
CA TRP A 245 -7.11 14.58 21.10
C TRP A 245 -8.18 15.63 21.23
N THR A 246 -7.94 16.56 22.15
CA THR A 246 -8.71 17.79 22.25
C THR A 246 -7.99 18.93 21.57
N LEU A 247 -8.77 19.70 20.85
CA LEU A 247 -8.41 20.95 20.22
C LEU A 247 -8.79 22.10 21.18
N GLY A 248 -8.11 23.24 21.03
CA GLY A 248 -8.36 24.46 21.80
C GLY A 248 -7.56 24.59 23.08
N GLN A 249 -8.15 25.17 24.13
CA GLN A 249 -7.39 25.54 25.34
C GLN A 249 -6.93 24.35 26.18
N TYR A 250 -7.52 23.18 25.96
CA TYR A 250 -7.25 22.00 26.75
C TYR A 250 -6.32 21.08 25.97
N GLY A 251 -5.12 20.85 26.51
CA GLY A 251 -4.21 19.86 25.97
C GLY A 251 -4.51 18.48 26.55
N GLN A 252 -5.35 17.69 25.87
CA GLN A 252 -5.78 16.38 26.35
C GLN A 252 -5.61 15.32 25.26
N VAL A 253 -5.14 14.16 25.69
CA VAL A 253 -5.04 12.94 24.91
C VAL A 253 -6.00 11.92 25.50
N TRP A 254 -6.81 11.29 24.66
CA TRP A 254 -7.77 10.28 25.07
C TRP A 254 -7.38 8.93 24.50
N LYS A 255 -7.33 7.92 25.36
CA LYS A 255 -7.05 6.53 25.00
C LYS A 255 -8.07 5.64 25.68
N ASP A 256 -8.85 4.91 24.89
CA ASP A 256 -9.93 4.05 25.37
C ASP A 256 -10.91 4.77 26.32
N GLY A 257 -11.23 6.03 26.01
CA GLY A 257 -12.09 6.88 26.85
C GLY A 257 -11.42 7.46 28.10
N SER A 258 -10.16 7.13 28.38
CA SER A 258 -9.40 7.67 29.51
C SER A 258 -8.54 8.86 29.07
N ARG A 259 -8.58 9.94 29.85
CA ARG A 259 -7.83 11.18 29.58
C ARG A 259 -6.48 11.22 30.27
N THR A 260 -5.46 11.68 29.54
CA THR A 260 -4.22 12.26 30.07
C THR A 260 -4.08 13.70 29.57
N ASN A 261 -3.43 14.57 30.35
CA ASN A 261 -3.12 15.94 29.90
C ASN A 261 -1.73 15.98 29.25
N ASP A 262 -1.59 16.82 28.24
CA ASP A 262 -0.33 17.11 27.56
C ASP A 262 -0.29 18.60 27.20
N ASP A 263 0.54 19.35 27.92
CA ASP A 263 0.65 20.81 27.78
C ASP A 263 1.12 21.23 26.38
N ALA A 264 1.78 20.33 25.63
CA ALA A 264 2.20 20.60 24.27
C ALA A 264 1.02 20.81 23.32
N LEU A 265 -0.18 20.35 23.66
CA LEU A 265 -1.40 20.47 22.84
C LEU A 265 -2.20 21.76 23.10
N ILE A 266 -1.90 22.49 24.18
CA ILE A 266 -2.67 23.66 24.60
C ILE A 266 -2.59 24.77 23.54
N ASN A 267 -3.75 25.28 23.12
CA ASN A 267 -3.90 26.39 22.18
C ASN A 267 -3.18 26.19 20.83
N LEU A 268 -2.97 24.93 20.41
CA LEU A 268 -2.32 24.63 19.14
C LEU A 268 -3.24 24.79 17.92
N THR A 269 -4.54 24.82 18.14
CA THR A 269 -5.54 24.94 17.08
C THR A 269 -6.51 26.06 17.40
N LYS A 270 -6.80 26.87 16.39
CA LYS A 270 -7.79 27.95 16.43
C LYS A 270 -8.73 27.87 15.24
N GLN A 271 -9.77 28.68 15.28
CA GLN A 271 -10.65 28.87 14.13
C GLN A 271 -9.84 29.20 12.86
N GLY A 272 -10.17 28.52 11.78
CA GLY A 272 -9.54 28.63 10.47
C GLY A 272 -8.46 27.59 10.20
N ASP A 273 -7.93 26.93 11.24
CA ASP A 273 -6.89 25.92 11.08
C ASP A 273 -7.42 24.64 10.44
N THR A 274 -6.48 23.87 9.91
CA THR A 274 -6.73 22.54 9.36
C THR A 274 -5.99 21.52 10.21
N VAL A 275 -6.69 20.44 10.53
CA VAL A 275 -6.16 19.27 11.23
C VAL A 275 -6.31 18.04 10.33
N GLU A 276 -5.37 17.12 10.40
CA GLU A 276 -5.43 15.85 9.70
C GLU A 276 -5.28 14.71 10.70
N LEU A 277 -6.25 13.80 10.72
CA LEU A 277 -6.12 12.51 11.41
C LEU A 277 -5.56 11.49 10.44
N VAL A 278 -4.51 10.78 10.86
CA VAL A 278 -3.90 9.68 10.11
C VAL A 278 -4.07 8.40 10.90
N LEU A 279 -5.01 7.57 10.47
CA LEU A 279 -5.27 6.24 11.02
C LEU A 279 -4.49 5.22 10.20
N ASP A 280 -3.46 4.63 10.82
CA ASP A 280 -2.73 3.49 10.28
C ASP A 280 -3.25 2.22 10.95
N CYS A 281 -4.17 1.53 10.27
CA CYS A 281 -4.81 0.32 10.79
C CYS A 281 -3.81 -0.84 10.91
N ASP A 282 -2.80 -0.86 10.04
CA ASP A 282 -1.85 -1.97 9.91
C ASP A 282 -0.75 -1.86 10.97
N ALA A 283 -0.28 -0.64 11.23
CA ALA A 283 0.67 -0.35 12.31
C ALA A 283 0.00 -0.15 13.67
N ALA A 284 -1.34 -0.14 13.75
CA ALA A 284 -2.10 0.12 14.97
C ALA A 284 -1.75 1.48 15.60
N LYS A 285 -1.71 2.51 14.77
CA LYS A 285 -1.27 3.85 15.14
C LYS A 285 -2.28 4.89 14.67
N LEU A 286 -2.65 5.81 15.55
CA LEU A 286 -3.41 7.01 15.22
C LEU A 286 -2.52 8.23 15.40
N SER A 287 -2.58 9.17 14.46
CA SER A 287 -1.78 10.40 14.47
C SER A 287 -2.65 11.63 14.23
N LEU A 288 -2.32 12.74 14.89
CA LEU A 288 -2.87 14.07 14.63
C LEU A 288 -1.78 14.95 14.04
N HIS A 289 -2.01 15.45 12.84
CA HIS A 289 -1.11 16.37 12.15
C HIS A 289 -1.75 17.76 12.09
N LEU A 290 -0.97 18.78 12.46
CA LEU A 290 -1.40 20.18 12.44
C LEU A 290 -0.76 20.93 11.27
N SER A 291 -1.42 21.99 10.81
CA SER A 291 -0.89 22.89 9.77
C SER A 291 0.42 23.58 10.16
N THR A 292 0.74 23.64 11.45
CA THR A 292 2.01 24.14 12.00
C THR A 292 3.19 23.17 11.79
N GLY A 293 2.93 21.94 11.34
CA GLY A 293 3.90 20.86 11.18
C GLY A 293 4.07 19.98 12.41
N GLN A 294 3.41 20.30 13.53
CA GLN A 294 3.42 19.46 14.74
C GLN A 294 2.61 18.17 14.51
N GLN A 295 3.12 17.06 15.04
CA GLN A 295 2.48 15.74 14.92
C GLN A 295 2.44 15.04 16.27
N PHE A 296 1.28 14.48 16.60
CA PHE A 296 1.03 13.74 17.84
C PHE A 296 0.58 12.33 17.51
N HIS A 297 0.94 11.38 18.38
CA HIS A 297 0.80 9.96 18.07
C HIS A 297 0.30 9.18 19.28
N ILE A 298 -0.65 8.27 19.05
CA ILE A 298 -1.09 7.29 20.03
C ILE A 298 -1.18 5.90 19.40
N GLU A 299 -0.82 4.89 20.17
CA GLU A 299 -1.09 3.49 19.82
C GLU A 299 -2.57 3.19 20.04
N ILE A 300 -3.13 2.40 19.13
CA ILE A 300 -4.51 1.93 19.17
C ILE A 300 -4.56 0.39 19.09
N PRO A 301 -5.62 -0.27 19.56
CA PRO A 301 -5.72 -1.72 19.49
C PRO A 301 -5.69 -2.26 18.04
N LYS A 302 -4.98 -3.37 17.84
CA LYS A 302 -4.93 -4.10 16.57
C LYS A 302 -6.26 -4.77 16.23
N SER A 303 -6.46 -5.03 14.94
CA SER A 303 -7.58 -5.84 14.42
C SER A 303 -8.96 -5.33 14.85
N GLN A 304 -9.12 -4.01 14.93
CA GLN A 304 -10.39 -3.34 15.20
C GLN A 304 -10.91 -2.67 13.94
N THR A 305 -12.21 -2.41 13.92
CA THR A 305 -12.85 -1.51 12.97
C THR A 305 -13.00 -0.13 13.60
N TRP A 306 -12.73 0.91 12.83
CA TRP A 306 -12.64 2.29 13.27
C TRP A 306 -13.59 3.18 12.48
N ARG A 307 -14.06 4.25 13.10
CA ARG A 307 -14.82 5.31 12.43
C ARG A 307 -14.39 6.66 12.96
N LEU A 308 -14.52 7.69 12.11
CA LEU A 308 -14.27 9.06 12.53
C LEU A 308 -15.18 9.42 13.71
N HIS A 309 -14.62 10.07 14.72
CA HIS A 309 -15.35 10.48 15.91
C HIS A 309 -14.92 11.88 16.31
N VAL A 310 -15.91 12.77 16.41
CA VAL A 310 -15.72 14.13 16.87
C VAL A 310 -16.71 14.40 17.99
N ASN A 311 -16.28 15.14 19.02
CA ASN A 311 -17.22 15.83 19.89
C ASN A 311 -17.08 17.34 19.76
N LEU A 312 -18.22 17.99 19.65
CA LEU A 312 -18.37 19.44 19.73
C LEU A 312 -18.84 19.80 21.14
N HIS A 313 -18.61 21.05 21.55
CA HIS A 313 -19.09 21.56 22.84
C HIS A 313 -19.65 22.98 22.73
N GLY A 314 -18.94 23.87 22.05
CA GLY A 314 -19.26 25.29 21.99
C GLY A 314 -20.44 25.62 21.09
N VAL A 315 -21.18 26.66 21.45
CA VAL A 315 -22.27 27.19 20.62
C VAL A 315 -21.77 27.52 19.20
N ASN A 316 -22.44 26.94 18.20
CA ASN A 316 -22.09 27.08 16.78
C ASN A 316 -20.66 26.61 16.44
N ASP A 317 -20.07 25.69 17.20
CA ASP A 317 -18.87 25.01 16.74
C ASP A 317 -19.13 24.30 15.41
N ARG A 318 -18.19 24.44 14.48
CA ARG A 318 -18.26 23.86 13.14
C ARG A 318 -16.93 23.28 12.74
N LEU A 319 -16.98 22.04 12.32
CA LEU A 319 -15.88 21.33 11.69
C LEU A 319 -16.33 20.96 10.28
N ARG A 320 -15.44 21.01 9.29
CA ARG A 320 -15.72 20.57 7.92
C ARG A 320 -14.78 19.45 7.54
N ILE A 321 -15.32 18.32 7.08
CA ILE A 321 -14.54 17.32 6.37
C ILE A 321 -14.15 17.87 5.00
N MET A 322 -12.86 17.79 4.70
CA MET A 322 -12.28 18.20 3.42
C MET A 322 -12.05 16.95 2.58
N ASN A 323 -13.05 16.54 1.81
CA ASN A 323 -12.89 15.49 0.80
C ASN A 323 -12.07 16.08 -0.36
N GLU A 324 -10.85 15.56 -0.56
CA GLU A 324 -9.94 15.95 -1.66
C GLU A 324 -10.22 15.12 -2.93
#